data_AF-A0AA89C6G9-F1
#
_entry.id   AF-A0AA89C6G9-F1
#
_cell.length_a   1.000
_cell.length_b   1.000
_cell.length_c   1.000
_cell.angle_alpha   90.00
_cell.angle_beta   90.00
_cell.angle_gamma   90.00
#
_symmetry.space_group_name_H-M   'P 1'
#
loop_
_entity.id
_entity.type
_entity.pdbx_description
1 polymer ?
#
loop_
_entity_poly.entity_id
_entity_poly.type
_entity_poly.pdbx_seq_one_letter_code
_entity_poly.pdbx_strand_id
1 'polypeptide(L)'
;MSAAIATSVISIWRRVGSHTTVANNPVARLSYYLHCVDSTLVLERHIPNIDTLQNYREYYELTKEEIDDVVRLCNDYRPEYMEGRCFFLLPEACEDAGNEFYDCETITATVGQMQVALPNAAASVQIAGVEIDVAHRMTYRDWWMKDNFVDPMGKLQPWLTAYQSNSERPIWSCRVKVRPKSPFPESDDPFSENVAANLLISYFFPLWIFGWMFMMMIFWFHRYQTWNQKPRETGEIEEFEDRNRTRYY
;
A
#
# COMPACT_ATOMS: atom_id res chain seq x y z
N MET A 1 43.46 -7.84 -27.56
CA MET A 1 42.91 -7.72 -26.20
C MET A 1 41.70 -6.79 -26.28
N SER A 2 40.49 -7.34 -26.38
CA SER A 2 39.26 -6.52 -26.36
C SER A 2 38.89 -6.25 -24.91
N ALA A 3 38.91 -4.98 -24.51
CA ALA A 3 38.37 -4.55 -23.22
C ALA A 3 36.84 -4.57 -23.32
N ALA A 4 36.21 -5.48 -22.58
CA ALA A 4 34.77 -5.43 -22.34
C ALA A 4 34.49 -4.22 -21.42
N ILE A 5 33.89 -3.17 -21.98
CA ILE A 5 33.34 -2.08 -21.18
C ILE A 5 32.08 -2.65 -20.52
N ALA A 6 32.15 -2.90 -19.21
CA ALA A 6 30.97 -3.18 -18.40
C ALA A 6 30.16 -1.89 -18.32
N THR A 7 29.19 -1.74 -19.23
CA THR A 7 28.25 -0.63 -19.22
C THR A 7 27.25 -0.84 -18.07
N SER A 8 27.56 -0.26 -16.91
CA SER A 8 26.65 -0.25 -15.76
C SER A 8 25.50 0.69 -16.04
N VAL A 9 24.33 0.13 -16.33
CA VAL A 9 23.08 0.86 -16.50
C VAL A 9 22.62 1.40 -15.15
N ILE A 10 22.49 2.72 -15.06
CA ILE A 10 21.80 3.40 -13.97
C ILE A 10 20.44 3.86 -14.52
N SER A 11 19.40 3.07 -14.29
CA SER A 11 18.03 3.51 -14.54
C SER A 11 17.55 4.35 -13.36
N ILE A 12 17.31 5.64 -13.56
CA ILE A 12 16.78 6.54 -12.52
C ILE A 12 15.26 6.49 -12.62
N TRP A 13 14.63 5.67 -11.77
CA TRP A 13 13.18 5.62 -11.66
C TRP A 13 12.71 6.61 -10.60
N ARG A 14 11.77 7.50 -10.95
CA ARG A 14 11.11 8.34 -9.96
C ARG A 14 9.94 7.58 -9.36
N ARG A 15 10.07 7.22 -8.08
CA ARG A 15 8.99 6.62 -7.31
C ARG A 15 7.84 7.61 -7.14
N VAL A 16 6.61 7.13 -7.32
CA VAL A 16 5.36 7.86 -7.13
C VAL A 16 4.38 7.03 -6.30
N GLY A 17 3.41 7.68 -5.68
CA GLY A 17 2.37 7.01 -4.89
C GLY A 17 2.47 7.25 -3.38
N SER A 18 1.62 6.56 -2.64
CA SER A 18 1.46 6.71 -1.20
C SER A 18 1.28 5.37 -0.51
N HIS A 19 1.75 5.26 0.73
CA HIS A 19 1.50 4.08 1.55
C HIS A 19 0.02 3.97 1.92
N THR A 20 -0.54 2.76 1.82
CA THR A 20 -1.93 2.52 2.20
C THR A 20 -2.11 1.13 2.80
N THR A 21 -3.11 1.01 3.68
CA THR A 21 -3.53 -0.25 4.29
C THR A 21 -4.91 -0.60 3.77
N VAL A 22 -5.06 -1.82 3.28
CA VAL A 22 -6.31 -2.32 2.68
C VAL A 22 -6.96 -3.31 3.64
N ALA A 23 -8.27 -3.18 3.84
CA ALA A 23 -9.04 -4.09 4.68
C ALA A 23 -8.90 -5.54 4.21
N ASN A 24 -8.99 -6.50 5.14
CA ASN A 24 -9.01 -7.93 4.80
C ASN A 24 -10.41 -8.36 4.34
N ASN A 25 -10.90 -7.76 3.26
CA ASN A 25 -12.17 -8.06 2.63
C ASN A 25 -11.95 -8.25 1.12
N PRO A 26 -12.52 -9.29 0.48
CA PRO A 26 -12.26 -9.56 -0.93
C PRO A 26 -12.71 -8.43 -1.86
N VAL A 27 -13.82 -7.73 -1.55
CA VAL A 27 -14.29 -6.58 -2.35
C VAL A 27 -13.30 -5.42 -2.21
N ALA A 28 -12.91 -5.07 -0.97
CA ALA A 28 -11.94 -4.01 -0.73
C ALA A 28 -10.61 -4.26 -1.47
N ARG A 29 -10.16 -5.52 -1.49
CA ARG A 29 -8.92 -5.94 -2.17
C ARG A 29 -9.02 -5.83 -3.68
N LEU A 30 -10.14 -6.24 -4.27
CA LEU A 30 -10.39 -6.05 -5.71
C LEU A 30 -10.55 -4.58 -6.10
N SER A 31 -11.28 -3.77 -5.31
CA SER A 31 -11.37 -2.33 -5.54
C SER A 31 -10.00 -1.66 -5.45
N TYR A 32 -9.15 -2.09 -4.52
CA TYR A 32 -7.78 -1.60 -4.42
C TYR A 32 -6.93 -2.00 -5.63
N TYR A 33 -7.09 -3.24 -6.10
CA TYR A 33 -6.47 -3.67 -7.36
C TYR A 33 -6.89 -2.78 -8.53
N LEU A 34 -8.18 -2.49 -8.70
CA LEU A 34 -8.66 -1.56 -9.74
C LEU A 34 -8.05 -0.16 -9.59
N HIS A 35 -7.93 0.34 -8.37
CA HIS A 35 -7.25 1.61 -8.11
C HIS A 35 -5.80 1.63 -8.60
N CYS A 36 -5.08 0.52 -8.43
CA CYS A 36 -3.72 0.36 -8.97
C CYS A 36 -3.70 0.28 -10.50
N VAL A 37 -4.68 -0.38 -11.11
CA VAL A 37 -4.82 -0.42 -12.57
C VAL A 37 -5.13 0.97 -13.13
N ASP A 38 -6.07 1.70 -12.53
CA ASP A 38 -6.40 3.08 -12.92
C ASP A 38 -5.21 4.02 -12.78
N SER A 39 -4.45 3.89 -11.68
CA SER A 39 -3.19 4.65 -11.50
C SER A 39 -2.17 4.35 -12.61
N THR A 40 -2.21 3.16 -13.21
CA THR A 40 -1.27 2.71 -14.25
C THR A 40 -1.76 3.10 -15.65
N LEU A 41 -3.06 3.00 -15.92
CA LEU A 41 -3.67 3.06 -17.25
C LEU A 41 -4.64 4.25 -17.48
N VAL A 42 -4.95 5.03 -16.44
CA VAL A 42 -5.89 6.17 -16.51
C VAL A 42 -7.25 5.75 -17.09
N LEU A 43 -7.92 4.83 -16.39
CA LEU A 43 -9.19 4.22 -16.80
C LEU A 43 -10.39 5.19 -16.69
N GLU A 44 -10.28 6.27 -15.91
CA GLU A 44 -11.30 7.32 -15.77
C GLU A 44 -11.82 7.84 -17.12
N ARG A 45 -10.98 7.84 -18.16
CA ARG A 45 -11.36 8.27 -19.51
C ARG A 45 -12.33 7.32 -20.22
N HIS A 46 -12.41 6.07 -19.79
CA HIS A 46 -13.07 4.98 -20.51
C HIS A 46 -14.22 4.35 -19.73
N ILE A 47 -14.23 4.46 -18.40
CA ILE A 47 -15.16 3.74 -17.53
C ILE A 47 -15.93 4.73 -16.65
N PRO A 48 -17.26 4.88 -16.84
CA PRO A 48 -18.05 5.74 -15.98
C PRO A 48 -18.09 5.19 -14.55
N ASN A 49 -18.06 6.09 -13.57
CA ASN A 49 -18.11 5.77 -12.13
C ASN A 49 -16.93 4.94 -11.60
N ILE A 50 -15.78 4.90 -12.30
CA ILE A 50 -14.61 4.14 -11.84
C ILE A 50 -14.17 4.58 -10.43
N ASP A 51 -14.30 5.87 -10.10
CA ASP A 51 -13.96 6.43 -8.79
C ASP A 51 -14.68 5.74 -7.63
N THR A 52 -15.97 5.44 -7.81
CA THR A 52 -16.76 4.73 -6.80
C THR A 52 -16.29 3.29 -6.69
N LEU A 53 -16.10 2.60 -7.82
CA LEU A 53 -15.74 1.18 -7.88
C LEU A 53 -14.33 0.91 -7.33
N GLN A 54 -13.41 1.86 -7.49
CA GLN A 54 -12.02 1.76 -7.01
C GLN A 54 -11.82 2.25 -5.58
N ASN A 55 -12.85 2.82 -4.94
CA ASN A 55 -12.77 3.32 -3.58
C ASN A 55 -12.76 2.19 -2.55
N TYR A 56 -11.60 1.56 -2.40
CA TYR A 56 -11.37 0.45 -1.47
C TYR A 56 -11.56 0.80 0.01
N ARG A 57 -11.57 2.10 0.37
CA ARG A 57 -11.76 2.56 1.75
C ARG A 57 -13.23 2.51 2.15
N GLU A 58 -14.11 2.81 1.20
CA GLU A 58 -15.57 2.86 1.37
C GLU A 58 -16.25 1.67 0.67
N TYR A 59 -15.55 0.53 0.58
CA TYR A 59 -16.05 -0.68 -0.08
C TYR A 59 -17.39 -1.20 0.48
N TYR A 60 -17.70 -0.87 1.75
CA TYR A 60 -18.93 -1.25 2.42
C TYR A 60 -20.15 -0.46 1.93
N GLU A 61 -19.94 0.63 1.18
CA GLU A 61 -21.00 1.43 0.57
C GLU A 61 -21.43 0.90 -0.80
N LEU A 62 -20.64 0.01 -1.40
CA LEU A 62 -20.92 -0.56 -2.71
C LEU A 62 -22.19 -1.42 -2.66
N THR A 63 -23.09 -1.17 -3.61
CA THR A 63 -24.25 -2.00 -3.89
C THR A 63 -23.83 -3.34 -4.49
N LYS A 64 -24.76 -4.30 -4.52
CA LYS A 64 -24.48 -5.61 -5.11
C LYS A 64 -24.11 -5.48 -6.59
N GLU A 65 -24.82 -4.62 -7.31
CA GLU A 65 -24.57 -4.35 -8.72
C GLU A 65 -23.17 -3.75 -8.94
N GLU A 66 -22.75 -2.81 -8.08
CA GLU A 66 -21.41 -2.22 -8.14
C GLU A 66 -20.31 -3.24 -7.79
N ILE A 67 -20.57 -4.15 -6.84
CA ILE A 67 -19.64 -5.26 -6.54
C ILE A 67 -19.50 -6.19 -7.75
N ASP A 68 -20.61 -6.53 -8.42
CA ASP A 68 -20.59 -7.34 -9.64
C ASP A 68 -19.79 -6.62 -10.75
N ASP A 69 -19.93 -5.30 -10.86
CA ASP A 69 -19.16 -4.49 -11.82
C ASP A 69 -17.66 -4.43 -11.46
N VAL A 70 -17.29 -4.33 -10.17
CA VAL A 70 -15.89 -4.46 -9.72
C VAL A 70 -15.29 -5.80 -10.17
N VAL A 71 -16.00 -6.90 -9.94
CA VAL A 71 -15.52 -8.25 -10.32
C VAL A 71 -15.37 -8.37 -11.84
N ARG A 72 -16.34 -7.87 -12.61
CA ARG A 72 -16.27 -7.85 -14.08
C ARG A 72 -15.08 -7.05 -14.59
N LEU A 73 -14.90 -5.83 -14.07
CA LEU A 73 -13.77 -4.98 -14.43
C LEU A 73 -12.44 -5.67 -14.11
N CYS A 74 -12.29 -6.26 -12.92
CA CYS A 74 -11.08 -7.03 -12.61
C CYS A 74 -10.87 -8.23 -13.56
N ASN A 75 -11.94 -8.82 -14.09
CA ASN A 75 -11.85 -9.90 -15.08
C ASN A 75 -11.55 -9.40 -16.50
N ASP A 76 -11.83 -8.14 -16.82
CA ASP A 76 -11.44 -7.52 -18.09
C ASP A 76 -9.99 -7.02 -18.02
N TYR A 77 -9.61 -6.44 -16.89
CA TYR A 77 -8.27 -5.96 -16.56
C TYR A 77 -7.51 -6.98 -15.74
N ARG A 78 -7.29 -8.18 -16.30
CA ARG A 78 -6.54 -9.22 -15.59
C ARG A 78 -5.03 -8.96 -15.65
N PRO A 79 -4.27 -9.40 -14.62
CA PRO A 79 -2.81 -9.25 -14.58
C PRO A 79 -2.13 -9.79 -15.83
N GLU A 80 -2.61 -10.89 -16.42
CA GLU A 80 -1.97 -11.52 -17.59
C GLU A 80 -1.91 -10.61 -18.83
N TYR A 81 -2.78 -9.58 -18.91
CA TYR A 81 -2.74 -8.62 -20.01
C TYR A 81 -1.79 -7.44 -19.74
N MET A 82 -1.40 -7.23 -18.48
CA MET A 82 -0.61 -6.10 -18.01
C MET A 82 0.84 -6.49 -17.67
N GLU A 83 1.05 -7.76 -17.30
CA GLU A 83 2.35 -8.31 -16.96
C GLU A 83 3.37 -8.13 -18.09
N GLY A 84 4.55 -7.63 -17.73
CA GLY A 84 5.64 -7.34 -18.66
C GLY A 84 5.44 -6.08 -19.51
N ARG A 85 4.29 -5.40 -19.40
CA ARG A 85 3.99 -4.15 -20.12
C ARG A 85 3.95 -2.95 -19.19
N CYS A 86 3.06 -3.01 -18.20
CA CYS A 86 2.88 -1.97 -17.20
C CYS A 86 2.94 -2.49 -15.76
N PHE A 87 2.73 -3.80 -15.57
CA PHE A 87 2.93 -4.51 -14.31
C PHE A 87 4.19 -5.37 -14.40
N PHE A 88 5.10 -5.25 -13.43
CA PHE A 88 6.37 -5.96 -13.42
C PHE A 88 6.59 -6.68 -12.09
N LEU A 89 6.75 -7.98 -12.14
CA LEU A 89 7.19 -8.76 -11.00
C LEU A 89 8.69 -8.46 -10.76
N LEU A 90 8.96 -7.51 -9.87
CA LEU A 90 10.31 -7.06 -9.53
C LEU A 90 10.39 -6.76 -8.02
N PRO A 91 10.51 -7.81 -7.19
CA PRO A 91 10.51 -7.66 -5.73
C PRO A 91 11.62 -6.76 -5.20
N GLU A 92 12.75 -6.67 -5.91
CA GLU A 92 13.90 -5.83 -5.55
C GLU A 92 13.59 -4.34 -5.67
N ALA A 93 12.68 -3.95 -6.57
CA ALA A 93 12.25 -2.56 -6.73
C ALA A 93 11.21 -2.16 -5.67
N CYS A 94 10.52 -3.13 -5.04
CA CYS A 94 9.42 -2.84 -4.13
C CYS A 94 9.85 -2.46 -2.70
N GLU A 95 11.16 -2.34 -2.40
CA GLU A 95 11.69 -2.02 -1.06
C GLU A 95 10.93 -2.74 0.08
N ASP A 96 10.28 -2.02 1.00
CA ASP A 96 9.48 -2.61 2.10
C ASP A 96 7.97 -2.72 1.78
N ALA A 97 7.55 -2.33 0.58
CA ALA A 97 6.16 -2.35 0.15
C ALA A 97 5.79 -3.63 -0.63
N GLY A 98 4.48 -3.85 -0.79
CA GLY A 98 3.95 -4.93 -1.64
C GLY A 98 3.95 -4.58 -3.13
N ASN A 99 3.77 -3.30 -3.44
CA ASN A 99 3.87 -2.74 -4.78
C ASN A 99 4.39 -1.30 -4.71
N GLU A 100 4.98 -0.84 -5.81
CA GLU A 100 5.47 0.52 -5.98
C GLU A 100 5.15 1.02 -7.39
N PHE A 101 4.97 2.33 -7.53
CA PHE A 101 4.73 2.97 -8.82
C PHE A 101 5.91 3.84 -9.23
N TYR A 102 6.16 3.87 -10.53
CA TYR A 102 7.22 4.68 -11.12
C TYR A 102 6.70 5.48 -12.30
N ASP A 103 7.18 6.72 -12.39
CA ASP A 103 6.86 7.64 -13.47
C ASP A 103 7.55 7.22 -14.78
N CYS A 104 6.79 7.29 -15.88
CA CYS A 104 7.31 7.03 -17.22
C CYS A 104 8.12 8.22 -17.79
N GLU A 105 8.00 9.43 -17.23
CA GLU A 105 8.64 10.64 -17.76
C GLU A 105 10.18 10.70 -17.59
N THR A 106 10.79 9.79 -16.81
CA THR A 106 12.23 9.86 -16.47
C THR A 106 13.13 9.07 -17.43
N ILE A 107 12.96 9.23 -18.74
CA ILE A 107 13.97 8.82 -19.75
C ILE A 107 14.33 10.03 -20.63
N THR A 108 14.51 11.20 -20.01
CA THR A 108 15.02 12.39 -20.72
C THR A 108 15.90 13.27 -19.84
N ALA A 109 16.65 12.69 -18.89
CA ALA A 109 17.77 13.39 -18.29
C ALA A 109 19.03 13.11 -19.11
N THR A 110 19.36 14.06 -19.97
CA THR A 110 20.54 14.17 -20.81
C THR A 110 21.84 13.82 -20.06
N VAL A 111 22.33 12.59 -20.21
CA VAL A 111 23.76 12.27 -20.27
C VAL A 111 23.91 11.20 -21.35
N GLY A 112 24.89 11.40 -22.25
CA GLY A 112 24.99 10.72 -23.53
C GLY A 112 24.75 9.21 -23.50
N GLN A 113 23.88 8.77 -24.40
CA GLN A 113 23.81 7.39 -24.92
C GLN A 113 23.69 6.28 -23.86
N MET A 114 22.61 6.25 -23.10
CA MET A 114 22.23 5.05 -22.35
C MET A 114 20.72 5.01 -22.06
N GLN A 115 19.97 4.40 -22.96
CA GLN A 115 18.63 3.92 -22.67
C GLN A 115 18.76 2.55 -22.01
N VAL A 116 18.25 2.41 -20.78
CA VAL A 116 17.62 1.14 -20.42
C VAL A 116 16.13 1.36 -20.39
N ALA A 117 15.57 1.19 -21.58
CA ALA A 117 14.24 0.66 -21.70
C ALA A 117 14.23 -0.72 -21.03
N LEU A 118 13.30 -0.96 -20.11
CA LEU A 118 12.75 -2.31 -19.97
C LEU A 118 12.39 -2.74 -21.40
N PRO A 119 13.00 -3.80 -21.95
CA PRO A 119 13.01 -4.05 -23.40
C PRO A 119 11.63 -4.19 -24.06
N ASN A 120 10.56 -4.30 -23.26
CA ASN A 120 9.18 -4.51 -23.72
C ASN A 120 8.15 -3.53 -23.12
N ALA A 121 8.59 -2.45 -22.49
CA ALA A 121 7.64 -1.61 -21.78
C ALA A 121 6.94 -0.63 -22.73
N ALA A 122 5.68 -0.94 -23.00
CA ALA A 122 4.87 -0.26 -23.99
C ALA A 122 4.40 1.11 -23.48
N ALA A 123 4.32 2.09 -24.39
CA ALA A 123 3.71 3.39 -24.11
C ALA A 123 2.18 3.27 -23.98
N SER A 124 1.60 2.26 -24.63
CA SER A 124 0.18 1.92 -24.60
C SER A 124 -0.02 0.41 -24.52
N VAL A 125 -1.15 -0.03 -23.97
CA VAL A 125 -1.54 -1.44 -23.87
C VAL A 125 -2.91 -1.61 -24.52
N GLN A 126 -3.06 -2.61 -25.40
CA GLN A 126 -4.38 -3.01 -25.88
C GLN A 126 -5.07 -3.94 -24.89
N ILE A 127 -6.20 -3.51 -24.35
CA ILE A 127 -7.07 -4.30 -23.45
C ILE A 127 -8.49 -4.23 -24.03
N ALA A 128 -9.12 -5.38 -24.20
CA ALA A 128 -10.48 -5.50 -24.78
C ALA A 128 -10.67 -4.79 -26.14
N GLY A 129 -9.61 -4.67 -26.95
CA GLY A 129 -9.64 -4.00 -28.25
C GLY A 129 -9.52 -2.46 -28.19
N VAL A 130 -9.33 -1.89 -27.00
CA VAL A 130 -9.07 -0.47 -26.78
C VAL A 130 -7.59 -0.27 -26.48
N GLU A 131 -6.95 0.69 -27.14
CA GLU A 131 -5.60 1.13 -26.83
C GLU A 131 -5.64 2.14 -25.67
N ILE A 132 -4.91 1.83 -24.60
CA ILE A 132 -4.90 2.62 -23.37
C ILE A 132 -3.46 3.04 -23.05
N ASP A 133 -3.23 4.32 -22.80
CA ASP A 133 -1.91 4.87 -22.48
C ASP A 133 -1.43 4.45 -21.08
N VAL A 134 -0.14 4.20 -20.94
CA VAL A 134 0.49 3.85 -19.65
C VAL A 134 1.04 5.13 -19.00
N ALA A 135 0.40 5.58 -17.91
CA ALA A 135 0.86 6.73 -17.14
C ALA A 135 2.03 6.36 -16.21
N HIS A 136 1.86 5.27 -15.47
CA HIS A 136 2.84 4.80 -14.50
C HIS A 136 3.13 3.32 -14.72
N ARG A 137 4.26 2.86 -14.18
CA ARG A 137 4.60 1.44 -14.15
C ARG A 137 4.54 0.95 -12.72
N MET A 138 3.89 -0.18 -12.52
CA MET A 138 3.79 -0.81 -11.22
C MET A 138 4.79 -1.96 -11.12
N THR A 139 5.63 -1.95 -10.09
CA THR A 139 6.34 -3.16 -9.67
C THR A 139 5.60 -3.77 -8.49
N TYR A 140 5.62 -5.09 -8.38
CA TYR A 140 4.98 -5.79 -7.27
C TYR A 140 5.75 -7.02 -6.82
N ARG A 141 5.43 -7.48 -5.62
CA ARG A 141 5.84 -8.77 -5.06
C ARG A 141 4.75 -9.81 -5.29
N ASP A 142 5.11 -11.09 -5.45
CA ASP A 142 4.15 -12.17 -5.71
C ASP A 142 2.97 -12.21 -4.72
N TRP A 143 3.26 -12.01 -3.43
CA TRP A 143 2.23 -12.00 -2.39
C TRP A 143 1.22 -10.87 -2.56
N TRP A 144 1.63 -9.71 -3.09
CA TRP A 144 0.71 -8.61 -3.35
C TRP A 144 -0.32 -9.00 -4.40
N MET A 145 0.11 -9.67 -5.47
CA MET A 145 -0.79 -10.12 -6.53
C MET A 145 -1.75 -11.20 -6.01
N LYS A 146 -1.23 -12.12 -5.20
CA LYS A 146 -2.03 -13.15 -4.56
C LYS A 146 -3.12 -12.55 -3.66
N ASP A 147 -2.74 -11.62 -2.78
CA ASP A 147 -3.63 -11.06 -1.75
C ASP A 147 -4.65 -10.07 -2.31
N ASN A 148 -4.32 -9.35 -3.38
CA ASN A 148 -5.16 -8.29 -3.91
C ASN A 148 -5.95 -8.69 -5.17
N PHE A 149 -5.53 -9.72 -5.90
CA PHE A 149 -6.23 -10.19 -7.09
C PHE A 149 -6.64 -11.66 -7.02
N VAL A 150 -5.68 -12.58 -6.90
CA VAL A 150 -5.92 -14.02 -7.10
C VAL A 150 -6.89 -14.59 -6.05
N ASP A 151 -6.59 -14.39 -4.76
CA ASP A 151 -7.41 -14.94 -3.67
C ASP A 151 -8.79 -14.23 -3.58
N PRO A 152 -8.89 -12.89 -3.69
CA PRO A 152 -10.18 -12.21 -3.76
C PRO A 152 -11.05 -12.63 -4.95
N MET A 153 -10.44 -12.76 -6.15
CA MET A 153 -11.16 -13.20 -7.35
C MET A 153 -11.67 -14.63 -7.18
N GLY A 154 -10.85 -15.54 -6.64
CA GLY A 154 -11.28 -16.92 -6.35
C GLY A 154 -12.47 -17.01 -5.40
N LYS A 155 -12.61 -16.05 -4.47
CA LYS A 155 -13.75 -15.98 -3.54
C LYS A 155 -15.01 -15.40 -4.18
N LEU A 156 -14.88 -14.43 -5.10
CA LEU A 156 -16.01 -13.67 -5.65
C LEU A 156 -16.53 -14.20 -7.00
N GLN A 157 -15.67 -14.76 -7.84
CA GLN A 157 -16.01 -15.24 -9.18
C GLN A 157 -17.13 -16.32 -9.22
N PRO A 158 -17.18 -17.30 -8.29
CA PRO A 158 -18.26 -18.29 -8.28
C PRO A 158 -19.65 -17.66 -8.10
N TRP A 159 -19.74 -16.56 -7.34
CA TRP A 159 -20.99 -15.85 -7.09
C TRP A 159 -21.50 -15.15 -8.34
N LEU A 160 -20.59 -14.50 -9.08
CA LEU A 160 -20.92 -13.86 -10.35
C LEU A 160 -21.45 -14.89 -11.35
N THR A 161 -20.79 -16.05 -11.44
CA THR A 161 -21.18 -17.14 -12.35
C THR A 161 -22.57 -17.70 -11.99
N ALA A 162 -22.84 -17.91 -10.70
CA ALA A 162 -24.14 -18.39 -10.22
C ALA A 162 -25.27 -17.35 -10.41
N TYR A 163 -24.94 -16.05 -10.30
CA TYR A 163 -25.89 -14.98 -10.55
C TYR A 163 -26.23 -14.88 -12.04
N GLN A 164 -25.22 -14.94 -12.91
CA GLN A 164 -25.38 -14.90 -14.37
C GLN A 164 -26.15 -16.11 -14.91
N SER A 165 -25.92 -17.32 -14.36
CA SER A 165 -26.66 -18.51 -14.79
C SER A 165 -28.15 -18.47 -14.39
N ASN A 166 -28.49 -17.73 -13.33
CA ASN A 166 -29.88 -17.54 -12.89
C ASN A 166 -30.57 -16.35 -13.55
N SER A 167 -29.82 -15.45 -14.21
CA SER A 167 -30.37 -14.27 -14.88
C SER A 167 -30.56 -14.53 -16.38
N GLU A 168 -31.63 -15.23 -16.77
CA GLU A 168 -32.13 -15.23 -18.17
C GLU A 168 -32.76 -13.88 -18.57
N ARG A 169 -32.14 -12.74 -18.21
CA ARG A 169 -32.65 -11.41 -18.60
C ARG A 169 -31.56 -10.57 -19.27
N PRO A 170 -31.88 -9.87 -20.37
CA PRO A 170 -30.92 -9.08 -21.11
C PRO A 170 -30.41 -7.87 -20.30
N ILE A 171 -29.15 -7.54 -20.60
CA ILE A 171 -28.16 -6.73 -19.87
C ILE A 171 -28.55 -5.24 -19.64
N TRP A 172 -29.75 -4.78 -20.01
CA TRP A 172 -30.08 -3.34 -20.03
C TRP A 172 -31.38 -2.95 -19.31
N SER A 173 -32.01 -3.82 -18.51
CA SER A 173 -33.12 -3.36 -17.66
C SER A 173 -32.63 -2.77 -16.34
N CYS A 174 -32.02 -1.58 -16.41
CA CYS A 174 -32.07 -0.65 -15.28
C CYS A 174 -33.54 -0.30 -15.02
N ARG A 175 -34.16 -0.87 -13.96
CA ARG A 175 -35.26 -0.16 -13.29
C ARG A 175 -35.59 -0.64 -11.87
N VAL A 176 -35.70 0.39 -11.03
CA VAL A 176 -36.41 0.51 -9.74
C VAL A 176 -35.75 -0.18 -8.55
N LYS A 177 -35.25 0.66 -7.64
CA LYS A 177 -35.07 0.41 -6.21
C LYS A 177 -36.30 -0.31 -5.64
N VAL A 178 -36.24 -1.62 -5.60
CA VAL A 178 -36.98 -2.40 -4.63
C VAL A 178 -35.91 -3.20 -3.93
N ARG A 179 -35.73 -2.99 -2.62
CA ARG A 179 -34.90 -3.86 -1.79
C ARG A 179 -35.65 -5.19 -1.64
N PRO A 180 -35.29 -6.28 -2.34
CA PRO A 180 -35.67 -7.59 -1.83
C PRO A 180 -34.93 -7.80 -0.50
N LYS A 181 -35.66 -8.28 0.51
CA LYS A 181 -35.03 -8.83 1.72
C LYS A 181 -34.05 -9.93 1.29
N SER A 182 -32.86 -9.91 1.88
CA SER A 182 -31.76 -10.81 1.53
C SER A 182 -32.19 -12.28 1.62
N PRO A 183 -31.81 -13.10 0.64
CA PRO A 183 -31.80 -14.55 0.78
C PRO A 183 -30.43 -15.06 1.29
N PHE A 184 -29.49 -14.16 1.60
CA PHE A 184 -28.28 -14.51 2.33
C PHE A 184 -28.71 -15.16 3.65
N PRO A 185 -28.21 -16.38 4.00
CA PRO A 185 -28.26 -16.80 5.38
C PRO A 185 -27.52 -15.71 6.17
N GLU A 186 -28.22 -15.12 7.12
CA GLU A 186 -27.62 -14.33 8.18
C GLU A 186 -26.63 -15.30 8.84
N SER A 187 -25.36 -15.20 8.43
CA SER A 187 -24.30 -15.97 9.08
C SER A 187 -24.24 -15.42 10.49
N ASP A 188 -24.39 -16.31 11.46
CA ASP A 188 -23.95 -16.08 12.83
C ASP A 188 -22.44 -15.86 12.75
N ASP A 189 -22.02 -14.64 12.40
CA ASP A 189 -20.63 -14.26 12.30
C ASP A 189 -20.04 -14.35 13.70
N PRO A 190 -19.09 -15.27 13.98
CA PRO A 190 -18.44 -15.36 15.29
C PRO A 190 -17.48 -14.17 15.55
N PHE A 191 -17.57 -13.10 14.76
CA PHE A 191 -16.67 -11.95 14.78
C PHE A 191 -17.32 -10.64 15.23
N SER A 192 -18.63 -10.62 15.52
CA SER A 192 -19.27 -9.45 16.15
C SER A 192 -18.90 -9.28 17.64
N GLU A 193 -18.48 -10.36 18.32
CA GLU A 193 -18.04 -10.29 19.73
C GLU A 193 -16.68 -9.58 19.92
N ASN A 194 -15.88 -9.43 18.85
CA ASN A 194 -14.54 -8.85 18.95
C ASN A 194 -14.47 -7.35 18.64
N VAL A 195 -15.55 -6.71 18.20
CA VAL A 195 -15.56 -5.25 17.98
C VAL A 195 -15.45 -4.52 19.31
N ALA A 196 -16.10 -5.00 20.36
CA ALA A 196 -15.97 -4.46 21.71
C ALA A 196 -14.56 -4.67 22.29
N ALA A 197 -13.95 -5.85 22.05
CA ALA A 197 -12.59 -6.15 22.49
C ALA A 197 -11.53 -5.31 21.73
N ASN A 198 -11.70 -5.10 20.42
CA ASN A 198 -10.81 -4.28 19.62
C ASN A 198 -10.94 -2.78 19.92
N LEU A 199 -12.14 -2.30 20.27
CA LEU A 199 -12.32 -0.94 20.82
C LEU A 199 -11.65 -0.81 22.20
N LEU A 200 -11.77 -1.81 23.07
CA LEU A 200 -11.08 -1.77 24.37
C LEU A 200 -9.55 -1.74 24.20
N ILE A 201 -8.98 -2.52 23.28
CA ILE A 201 -7.54 -2.50 23.01
C ILE A 201 -7.10 -1.15 22.45
N SER A 202 -7.85 -0.53 21.53
CA SER A 202 -7.48 0.76 20.95
C SER A 202 -7.57 1.93 21.95
N TYR A 203 -8.45 1.85 22.96
CA TYR A 203 -8.56 2.89 24.00
C TYR A 203 -7.65 2.63 25.22
N PHE A 204 -7.42 1.39 25.63
CA PHE A 204 -6.58 1.08 26.80
C PHE A 204 -5.07 1.12 26.50
N PHE A 205 -4.66 0.74 25.29
CA PHE A 205 -3.24 0.71 24.92
C PHE A 205 -2.56 2.10 24.95
N PRO A 206 -3.15 3.18 24.40
CA PRO A 206 -2.53 4.51 24.49
C PRO A 206 -2.49 5.04 25.92
N LEU A 207 -3.52 4.80 26.74
CA LEU A 207 -3.56 5.25 28.14
C LEU A 207 -2.47 4.59 28.99
N TRP A 208 -2.17 3.32 28.75
CA TRP A 208 -1.07 2.62 29.43
C TRP A 208 0.30 3.18 29.05
N ILE A 209 0.50 3.54 27.78
CA ILE A 209 1.73 4.20 27.30
C ILE A 209 1.93 5.55 27.99
N PHE A 210 0.88 6.38 28.08
CA PHE A 210 0.95 7.66 28.79
C PHE A 210 1.27 7.49 30.28
N GLY A 211 0.66 6.50 30.94
CA GLY A 211 0.97 6.18 32.34
C GLY A 211 2.43 5.76 32.54
N TRP A 212 2.98 4.95 31.63
CA TRP A 212 4.37 4.50 31.69
C TRP A 212 5.35 5.65 31.42
N MET A 213 5.07 6.52 30.43
CA MET A 213 5.86 7.72 30.18
C MET A 213 5.87 8.67 31.38
N PHE A 214 4.73 8.86 32.04
CA PHE A 214 4.62 9.70 33.23
C PHE A 214 5.45 9.13 34.40
N MET A 215 5.39 7.82 34.64
CA MET A 215 6.21 7.14 35.65
C MET A 215 7.71 7.27 35.36
N MET A 216 8.12 7.12 34.10
CA MET A 216 9.52 7.33 33.68
C MET A 216 9.97 8.78 33.91
N MET A 217 9.09 9.75 33.67
CA MET A 217 9.38 11.16 33.90
C MET A 217 9.55 11.48 35.39
N ILE A 218 8.71 10.91 36.27
CA ILE A 218 8.86 11.03 37.73
C ILE A 218 10.17 10.41 38.18
N PHE A 219 10.49 9.21 37.69
CA PHE A 219 11.72 8.51 38.06
C PHE A 219 12.97 9.28 37.61
N TRP A 220 12.95 9.81 36.39
CA TRP A 220 14.01 10.67 35.87
C TRP A 220 14.14 11.97 36.69
N PHE A 221 13.02 12.62 37.03
CA PHE A 221 13.02 13.82 37.86
C PHE A 221 13.56 13.56 39.27
N HIS A 222 13.20 12.44 39.90
CA HIS A 222 13.73 12.07 41.20
C HIS A 222 15.23 11.76 41.14
N ARG A 223 15.67 11.09 40.07
CA ARG A 223 17.10 10.86 39.81
C ARG A 223 17.86 12.15 39.54
N TYR A 224 17.26 13.12 38.86
CA TYR A 224 17.85 14.44 38.63
C TYR A 224 18.05 15.22 39.93
N GLN A 225 17.05 15.21 40.82
CA GLN A 225 17.13 15.85 42.14
C GLN A 225 18.24 15.23 43.01
N THR A 226 18.36 13.91 43.03
CA THR A 226 19.41 13.21 43.80
C THR A 226 20.81 13.45 43.23
N TRP A 227 20.95 13.64 41.92
CA TRP A 227 22.23 13.94 41.30
C TRP A 227 22.73 15.35 41.66
N ASN A 228 21.83 16.33 41.73
CA ASN A 228 22.17 17.71 42.11
C ASN A 228 22.37 17.93 43.62
N GLN A 229 22.09 16.93 44.45
CA GLN A 229 22.33 16.99 45.90
C GLN A 229 23.66 16.38 46.35
N LYS A 230 24.48 15.84 45.44
CA LYS A 230 25.86 15.49 45.82
C LYS A 230 26.61 16.79 46.15
N PRO A 231 27.08 16.99 47.39
CA PRO A 231 27.95 18.12 47.69
C PRO A 231 29.14 18.02 46.76
N ARG A 232 29.44 19.09 46.02
CA ARG A 232 30.73 19.23 45.37
C ARG A 232 31.76 19.13 46.49
N GLU A 233 32.50 18.03 46.54
CA GLU A 233 33.72 17.91 47.31
C GLU A 233 34.73 18.90 46.71
N THR A 234 34.58 20.17 47.06
CA THR A 234 35.62 21.19 46.97
C THR A 234 36.66 20.83 48.02
N GLY A 235 37.60 19.95 47.66
CA GLY A 235 38.68 19.53 48.56
C GLY A 235 39.97 19.10 47.85
N GLU A 236 39.95 18.73 46.57
CA GLU A 236 41.14 18.14 45.92
C GLU A 236 41.87 19.06 44.93
N ILE A 237 41.42 20.31 44.71
CA ILE A 237 42.06 21.20 43.73
C ILE A 237 43.18 22.05 44.34
N GLU A 238 43.20 22.31 45.66
CA GLU A 238 44.28 23.11 46.27
C GLU A 238 45.59 22.33 46.51
N GLU A 239 45.58 21.00 46.55
CA GLU A 239 46.83 20.24 46.80
C GLU A 239 47.70 20.02 45.55
N PHE A 240 47.14 20.25 44.35
CA PHE A 240 47.90 20.11 43.10
C PHE A 240 48.66 21.40 42.70
N GLU A 241 48.19 22.56 43.15
CA GLU A 241 48.81 23.84 42.77
C GLU A 241 50.06 24.17 43.61
N ASP A 242 50.12 23.70 44.85
CA ASP A 242 51.28 23.97 45.73
C ASP A 242 52.49 23.07 45.39
N ARG A 243 52.26 21.91 44.76
CA ARG A 243 53.31 20.98 44.34
C ARG A 243 54.08 21.44 43.10
N ASN A 244 53.51 22.35 42.31
CA ASN A 244 54.14 22.87 41.08
C ASN A 244 54.86 24.21 41.26
N ARG A 245 54.69 24.90 42.40
CA ARG A 245 55.32 26.21 42.63
C ARG A 245 56.76 26.12 43.18
N THR A 246 57.22 24.95 43.60
CA THR A 246 58.57 24.74 44.19
C THR A 246 59.65 24.28 43.19
N ARG A 247 59.37 24.21 41.89
CA ARG A 247 60.34 23.76 40.86
C ARG A 247 61.09 24.86 40.09
N TYR A 248 60.89 26.14 40.42
CA TYR A 248 61.49 27.25 39.68
C TYR A 248 62.23 28.27 40.56
N TYR A 249 63.03 27.78 41.51
CA TYR A 249 64.12 28.53 42.14
C TYR A 249 65.36 27.66 42.28
#